data_AF-A0A0F8EQS5-F1
#
_entry.id   AF-A0A0F8EQS5-F1
#
_cell.length_a   1.000
_cell.length_b   1.000
_cell.length_c   1.000
_cell.angle_alpha   90.00
_cell.angle_beta   90.00
_cell.angle_gamma   90.00
#
_symmetry.space_group_name_H-M   'P 1'
#
loop_
_entity.id
_entity.type
_entity.pdbx_description
1 polymer ?
#
loop_
_entity_poly.entity_id
_entity_poly.type
_entity_poly.pdbx_seq_one_letter_code
_entity_poly.pdbx_strand_id
1 'polypeptide(L)'
;MISFLLSLVALVLGYFSYGVFVENVFGADPSRRTPAYTQEDGVDFVPLGWSRIFLIQFLNIAGLGPIYGAILGALYGPAAFLWIVLGSIFAGGVHDYFSGMLSIRHEGKSVSEIVGIYLGRQAKIAMIAFSVILLILIGTVFMSGPAGLLTNLGFTGLLAHPNFWLALILLYYFAATVFPIDKIISRIYPLFGAVLLIMALSIGSMLLIKGYEIPEIAFRSFHPDGLPLWPMLFITIACGAVSLSLIHI
;
A
#
# COMPACT_ATOMS: atom_id res chain seq x y z
N MET A 1 3.28 13.28 -22.57
CA MET A 1 3.68 11.85 -22.56
C MET A 1 5.14 11.62 -22.17
N ILE A 2 6.06 12.54 -22.46
CA ILE A 2 7.50 12.38 -22.15
C ILE A 2 7.70 12.28 -20.64
N SER A 3 7.05 13.16 -19.87
CA SER A 3 7.14 13.17 -18.40
C SER A 3 6.72 11.83 -17.78
N PHE A 4 5.65 11.22 -18.29
CA PHE A 4 5.16 9.93 -17.82
C PHE A 4 6.18 8.80 -18.07
N LEU A 5 6.76 8.75 -19.27
CA LEU A 5 7.81 7.77 -19.58
C LEU A 5 9.08 8.00 -18.75
N LEU A 6 9.48 9.26 -18.56
CA LEU A 6 10.60 9.61 -17.69
C LEU A 6 10.35 9.19 -16.24
N SER A 7 9.12 9.33 -15.74
CA SER A 7 8.73 8.87 -14.41
C SER A 7 8.87 7.35 -14.25
N LEU A 8 8.47 6.56 -15.26
CA LEU A 8 8.67 5.11 -15.25
C LEU A 8 10.16 4.73 -15.26
N VAL A 9 10.95 5.38 -16.11
CA VAL A 9 12.40 5.19 -16.16
C VAL A 9 13.04 5.57 -14.83
N ALA A 10 12.63 6.68 -14.22
CA ALA A 10 13.14 7.13 -12.93
C ALA A 10 12.83 6.14 -11.79
N LEU A 11 11.65 5.52 -11.77
CA LEU A 11 11.33 4.47 -10.79
C LEU A 11 12.23 3.25 -10.95
N VAL A 12 12.44 2.80 -12.19
CA VAL A 12 13.33 1.66 -12.49
C VAL A 12 14.77 1.98 -12.10
N LEU A 13 15.28 3.14 -12.50
CA LEU A 13 16.63 3.59 -12.13
C LEU A 13 16.76 3.78 -10.61
N GLY A 14 15.74 4.33 -9.95
CA GLY A 14 15.71 4.53 -8.51
C GLY A 14 15.82 3.20 -7.74
N TYR A 15 15.14 2.15 -8.21
CA TYR A 15 15.27 0.80 -7.64
C TYR A 15 16.72 0.28 -7.73
N PHE A 16 17.35 0.36 -8.90
CA PHE A 16 18.71 -0.17 -9.09
C PHE A 16 19.84 0.72 -8.54
N SER A 17 19.58 2.01 -8.31
CA SER A 17 20.58 2.95 -7.79
C SER A 17 20.37 3.25 -6.31
N TYR A 18 19.29 3.94 -5.97
CA TYR A 18 18.98 4.34 -4.61
C TYR A 18 18.62 3.14 -3.73
N GLY A 19 17.94 2.11 -4.28
CA GLY A 19 17.68 0.87 -3.55
C GLY A 19 18.96 0.16 -3.10
N VAL A 20 19.96 0.07 -3.98
CA VAL A 20 21.29 -0.49 -3.65
C VAL A 20 22.02 0.37 -2.62
N PHE A 21 21.93 1.69 -2.73
CA PHE A 21 22.48 2.60 -1.72
C PHE A 21 21.85 2.36 -0.35
N VAL A 22 20.53 2.27 -0.27
CA VAL A 22 19.77 2.03 0.96
C VAL A 22 20.16 0.67 1.56
N GLU A 23 20.20 -0.40 0.77
CA GLU A 23 20.62 -1.72 1.22
C GLU A 23 22.04 -1.70 1.82
N ASN A 24 22.98 -1.03 1.17
CA ASN A 24 24.35 -0.89 1.66
C ASN A 24 24.44 -0.10 2.97
N VAL A 25 23.65 0.97 3.12
CA VAL A 25 23.61 1.78 4.35
C VAL A 25 23.09 0.96 5.53
N PHE A 26 22.05 0.15 5.31
CA PHE A 26 21.47 -0.67 6.37
C PHE A 26 22.30 -1.90 6.69
N GLY A 27 23.04 -2.46 5.72
CA GLY A 27 23.85 -3.66 5.91
C GLY A 27 22.95 -4.90 6.08
N ALA A 28 22.33 -5.34 4.99
CA ALA A 28 21.63 -6.61 4.95
C ALA A 28 22.61 -7.75 5.22
N ASP A 29 22.22 -8.68 6.10
CA ASP A 29 23.00 -9.88 6.42
C ASP A 29 22.27 -11.11 5.85
N PRO A 30 22.73 -11.66 4.71
CA PRO A 30 22.10 -12.82 4.09
C PRO A 30 22.21 -14.10 4.92
N SER A 31 23.11 -14.15 5.91
CA SER A 31 23.32 -15.33 6.76
C SER A 31 22.32 -15.40 7.92
N ARG A 32 21.65 -14.29 8.24
CA ARG A 32 20.66 -14.21 9.30
C ARG A 32 19.39 -14.97 8.90
N ARG A 33 19.06 -16.02 9.65
CA ARG A 33 17.76 -16.68 9.52
C ARG A 33 16.65 -15.74 10.00
N THR A 34 15.58 -15.64 9.22
CA THR A 34 14.43 -14.80 9.56
C THR A 34 13.62 -15.42 10.71
N PRO A 35 12.85 -14.61 11.45
CA PRO A 35 11.94 -15.08 12.49
C PRO A 35 11.01 -16.21 12.05
N ALA A 36 10.63 -16.23 10.77
CA ALA A 36 9.81 -17.29 10.16
C ALA A 36 10.42 -18.70 10.28
N TYR A 37 11.75 -18.81 10.42
CA TYR A 37 12.46 -20.09 10.58
C TYR A 37 12.99 -20.30 12.00
N THR A 38 13.22 -19.24 12.78
CA THR A 38 13.77 -19.36 14.14
C THR A 38 12.70 -19.46 15.22
N GLN A 39 11.48 -18.99 14.95
CA GLN A 39 10.35 -18.95 15.88
C GLN A 39 9.09 -19.58 15.26
N GLU A 40 9.25 -20.61 14.41
CA GLU A 40 8.13 -21.26 13.71
C GLU A 40 7.08 -21.80 14.68
N ASP A 41 5.84 -21.29 14.59
CA ASP A 41 4.72 -21.65 15.45
C ASP A 41 3.49 -22.17 14.67
N GLY A 42 3.57 -22.16 13.33
CA GLY A 42 2.49 -22.60 12.45
C GLY A 42 1.31 -21.62 12.35
N VAL A 43 1.39 -20.46 12.99
CA VAL A 43 0.35 -19.42 13.01
C VAL A 43 0.93 -18.05 12.62
N ASP A 44 1.73 -17.42 13.48
CA ASP A 44 2.31 -16.08 13.24
C ASP A 44 3.63 -16.16 12.45
N PHE A 45 4.42 -17.22 12.69
CA PHE A 45 5.70 -17.46 12.03
C PHE A 45 5.62 -18.73 11.19
N VAL A 46 5.36 -18.55 9.89
CA VAL A 46 5.26 -19.64 8.92
C VAL A 46 6.19 -19.37 7.74
N PRO A 47 7.08 -20.30 7.37
CA PRO A 47 7.91 -20.13 6.18
C PRO A 47 7.05 -20.22 4.91
N LEU A 48 7.09 -19.16 4.10
CA LEU A 48 6.37 -19.07 2.84
C LEU A 48 7.34 -18.98 1.67
N GLY A 49 6.93 -19.48 0.50
CA GLY A 49 7.71 -19.33 -0.73
C GLY A 49 7.74 -17.88 -1.22
N TRP A 50 8.85 -17.47 -1.85
CA TRP A 50 9.10 -16.09 -2.29
C TRP A 50 7.95 -15.48 -3.12
N SER A 51 7.38 -16.22 -4.07
CA SER A 51 6.28 -15.73 -4.91
C SER A 51 5.01 -15.41 -4.10
N ARG A 52 4.72 -16.20 -3.06
CA ARG A 52 3.57 -15.92 -2.18
C ARG A 52 3.86 -14.70 -1.31
N ILE A 53 5.06 -14.60 -0.74
CA ILE A 53 5.47 -13.44 0.07
C ILE A 53 5.38 -12.15 -0.76
N PHE A 54 5.92 -12.16 -1.98
CA PHE A 54 5.88 -11.02 -2.88
C PHE A 54 4.43 -10.58 -3.18
N LEU A 55 3.55 -11.54 -3.47
CA LEU A 55 2.15 -11.24 -3.77
C LEU A 55 1.41 -10.73 -2.52
N ILE A 56 1.62 -11.33 -1.34
CA ILE A 56 1.03 -10.85 -0.08
C ILE A 56 1.48 -9.40 0.18
N GLN A 57 2.79 -9.12 0.08
CA GLN A 57 3.31 -7.76 0.26
C GLN A 57 2.73 -6.79 -0.77
N PHE A 58 2.67 -7.20 -2.04
CA PHE A 58 2.10 -6.39 -3.10
C PHE A 58 0.63 -6.05 -2.85
N LEU A 59 -0.18 -7.02 -2.42
CA LEU A 59 -1.59 -6.77 -2.07
C LEU A 59 -1.74 -5.87 -0.84
N ASN A 60 -0.89 -6.05 0.17
CA ASN A 60 -0.89 -5.23 1.39
C ASN A 60 -0.56 -3.76 1.11
N ILE A 61 0.32 -3.48 0.15
CA ILE A 61 0.63 -2.12 -0.30
C ILE A 61 -0.46 -1.57 -1.23
N ALA A 62 -0.99 -2.40 -2.14
CA ALA A 62 -1.97 -1.97 -3.11
C ALA A 62 -3.27 -1.49 -2.44
N GLY A 63 -3.91 -2.33 -1.63
CA GLY A 63 -5.18 -1.98 -0.97
C GLY A 63 -6.18 -1.29 -1.92
N LEU A 64 -6.77 -0.18 -1.47
CA LEU A 64 -7.64 0.69 -2.29
C LEU A 64 -6.88 1.72 -3.15
N GLY A 65 -5.56 1.78 -3.02
CA GLY A 65 -4.67 2.75 -3.64
C GLY A 65 -4.72 2.77 -5.18
N PRO A 66 -4.62 1.63 -5.89
CA PRO A 66 -4.67 1.59 -7.35
C PRO A 66 -5.95 2.16 -7.95
N ILE A 67 -7.06 2.21 -7.20
CA ILE A 67 -8.33 2.76 -7.67
C ILE A 67 -8.46 4.21 -7.20
N TYR A 68 -8.57 4.43 -5.89
CA TYR A 68 -8.80 5.77 -5.34
C TYR A 68 -7.60 6.69 -5.52
N GLY A 69 -6.39 6.20 -5.27
CA GLY A 69 -5.17 6.99 -5.46
C GLY A 69 -4.93 7.38 -6.92
N ALA A 70 -5.25 6.49 -7.87
CA ALA A 70 -5.15 6.81 -9.29
C ALA A 70 -6.19 7.87 -9.72
N ILE A 71 -7.45 7.72 -9.30
CA ILE A 71 -8.52 8.68 -9.60
C ILE A 71 -8.22 10.04 -8.97
N LEU A 72 -7.92 10.07 -7.67
CA LEU A 72 -7.63 11.30 -6.94
C LEU A 72 -6.33 11.96 -7.42
N GLY A 73 -5.31 11.17 -7.75
CA GLY A 73 -4.06 11.68 -8.32
C GLY A 73 -4.26 12.29 -9.71
N ALA A 74 -5.11 11.69 -10.54
CA ALA A 74 -5.43 12.22 -11.87
C ALA A 74 -6.05 13.62 -11.81
N LEU A 75 -6.79 13.97 -10.75
CA LEU A 75 -7.34 15.32 -10.54
C LEU A 75 -6.27 16.40 -10.41
N TYR A 76 -5.06 16.05 -9.96
CA TYR A 76 -3.93 16.97 -9.83
C TYR A 76 -3.04 17.00 -11.09
N GLY A 77 -3.40 16.20 -12.10
CA GLY A 77 -2.69 16.15 -13.37
C GLY A 77 -1.24 15.66 -13.25
N PRO A 78 -0.34 16.11 -14.15
CA PRO A 78 1.02 15.58 -14.27
C PRO A 78 1.92 15.77 -13.04
N ALA A 79 1.58 16.71 -12.16
CA ALA A 79 2.31 16.90 -10.90
C ALA A 79 2.22 15.67 -9.98
N ALA A 80 1.16 14.85 -10.12
CA ALA A 80 1.04 13.58 -9.42
C ALA A 80 2.20 12.64 -9.74
N PHE A 81 2.70 12.62 -10.98
CA PHE A 81 3.83 11.77 -11.36
C PHE A 81 5.10 12.11 -10.59
N LEU A 82 5.35 13.40 -10.37
CA LEU A 82 6.52 13.85 -9.63
C LEU A 82 6.49 13.35 -8.19
N TRP A 83 5.33 13.47 -7.54
CA TRP A 83 5.17 13.00 -6.16
C TRP A 83 5.18 11.48 -6.05
N ILE A 84 4.55 10.76 -6.98
CA ILE A 84 4.61 9.30 -7.02
C ILE A 84 6.06 8.83 -7.14
N VAL A 85 6.83 9.39 -8.09
CA VAL A 85 8.22 8.98 -8.31
C VAL A 85 9.09 9.30 -7.09
N LEU A 86 9.07 10.57 -6.64
CA LEU A 86 9.93 10.99 -5.54
C LEU A 86 9.54 10.32 -4.21
N GLY A 87 8.24 10.25 -3.92
CA GLY A 87 7.73 9.60 -2.72
C GLY A 87 8.07 8.11 -2.71
N SER A 88 7.80 7.37 -3.78
CA SER A 88 8.09 5.94 -3.81
C SER A 88 9.58 5.63 -3.67
N ILE A 89 10.47 6.44 -4.25
CA ILE A 89 11.93 6.24 -4.17
C ILE A 89 12.47 6.61 -2.79
N PHE A 90 12.13 7.80 -2.27
CA PHE A 90 12.79 8.37 -1.09
C PHE A 90 12.04 8.10 0.23
N ALA A 91 10.73 7.85 0.17
CA ALA A 91 9.90 7.61 1.35
C ALA A 91 9.40 6.17 1.39
N GLY A 92 8.48 5.76 0.51
CA GLY A 92 7.79 4.48 0.62
C GLY A 92 8.72 3.27 0.61
N GLY A 93 9.58 3.14 -0.40
CA GLY A 93 10.52 2.02 -0.50
C GLY A 93 11.51 1.96 0.64
N VAL A 94 12.00 3.13 1.10
CA VAL A 94 12.94 3.22 2.23
C VAL A 94 12.25 2.84 3.53
N HIS A 95 11.04 3.35 3.77
CA HIS A 95 10.29 3.11 4.99
C HIS A 95 9.93 1.63 5.16
N ASP A 96 9.48 0.98 4.09
CA ASP A 96 9.15 -0.45 4.10
C ASP A 96 10.39 -1.32 4.35
N TYR A 97 11.49 -1.01 3.65
CA TYR A 97 12.74 -1.73 3.81
C TYR A 97 13.31 -1.54 5.23
N PHE A 98 13.29 -0.31 5.75
CA PHE A 98 13.74 0.02 7.09
C PHE A 98 12.93 -0.72 8.16
N SER A 99 11.61 -0.65 8.08
CA SER A 99 10.70 -1.30 9.03
C SER A 99 10.91 -2.82 9.00
N GLY A 100 11.01 -3.42 7.81
CA GLY A 100 11.28 -4.85 7.64
C GLY A 100 12.61 -5.28 8.27
N MET A 101 13.68 -4.51 8.03
CA MET A 101 15.00 -4.82 8.57
C MET A 101 15.04 -4.67 10.10
N LEU A 102 14.34 -3.67 10.64
CA LEU A 102 14.20 -3.50 12.08
C LEU A 102 13.47 -4.69 12.74
N SER A 103 12.35 -5.12 12.16
CA SER A 103 11.56 -6.24 12.67
C SER A 103 12.34 -7.56 12.62
N ILE A 104 13.07 -7.86 11.52
CA ILE A 104 13.95 -9.03 11.43
C ILE A 104 15.05 -9.01 12.51
N ARG A 105 15.61 -7.84 12.82
CA ARG A 105 16.64 -7.69 13.88
C ARG A 105 16.07 -7.82 15.29
N HIS A 106 14.76 -7.65 15.46
CA HIS A 106 14.04 -7.72 16.73
C HIS A 106 13.05 -8.89 16.76
N GLU A 107 13.40 -10.03 16.17
CA GLU A 107 12.62 -11.27 16.33
C GLU A 107 11.17 -11.18 15.78
N GLY A 108 10.91 -10.29 14.81
CA GLY A 108 9.57 -10.09 14.24
C GLY A 108 8.67 -9.18 15.09
N LYS A 109 9.26 -8.39 16.01
CA LYS A 109 8.49 -7.46 16.84
C LYS A 109 7.99 -6.27 16.05
N SER A 110 6.79 -5.81 16.40
CA SER A 110 6.17 -4.66 15.77
C SER A 110 6.93 -3.36 16.03
N VAL A 111 6.77 -2.38 15.14
CA VAL A 111 7.38 -1.04 15.28
C VAL A 111 7.08 -0.40 16.65
N SER A 112 5.85 -0.55 17.16
CA SER A 112 5.46 -0.04 18.48
C SER A 112 6.24 -0.68 19.64
N GLU A 113 6.55 -1.97 19.52
CA GLU A 113 7.36 -2.69 20.51
C GLU A 113 8.82 -2.24 20.47
N ILE A 114 9.37 -2.12 19.26
CA ILE A 114 10.75 -1.65 19.03
C ILE A 114 10.93 -0.23 19.59
N VAL A 115 9.97 0.68 19.35
CA VAL A 115 9.97 2.02 19.97
C VAL A 115 10.03 1.94 21.49
N GLY A 116 9.33 0.97 22.10
CA GLY A 116 9.39 0.76 23.54
C GLY A 116 10.74 0.29 24.07
N ILE A 117 11.46 -0.51 23.29
CA ILE A 117 12.81 -0.98 23.64
C ILE A 117 13.79 0.20 23.70
N TYR A 118 13.72 1.13 22.74
CA TYR A 118 14.69 2.22 22.61
C TYR A 118 14.30 3.53 23.30
N LEU A 119 13.02 3.90 23.30
CA LEU A 119 12.52 5.19 23.83
C LEU A 119 11.75 5.03 25.15
N GLY A 120 11.60 3.80 25.64
CA GLY A 120 10.98 3.48 26.93
C GLY A 120 9.45 3.38 26.89
N ARG A 121 8.87 3.14 28.08
CA ARG A 121 7.46 2.77 28.23
C ARG A 121 6.49 3.84 27.73
N GLN A 122 6.79 5.12 27.93
CA GLN A 122 5.85 6.18 27.53
C GLN A 122 5.74 6.34 26.01
N ALA A 123 6.86 6.25 25.29
CA ALA A 123 6.86 6.24 23.84
C ALA A 123 6.11 5.01 23.28
N LYS A 124 6.30 3.84 23.91
CA LYS A 124 5.54 2.62 23.57
C LYS A 124 4.04 2.83 23.70
N ILE A 125 3.57 3.35 24.83
CA ILE A 125 2.13 3.57 25.06
C ILE A 125 1.57 4.57 24.05
N ALA A 126 2.30 5.66 23.77
CA ALA A 126 1.90 6.63 22.75
C ALA A 126 1.79 5.99 21.35
N MET A 127 2.77 5.17 20.96
CA MET A 127 2.75 4.46 19.67
C MET A 127 1.64 3.43 19.58
N ILE A 128 1.36 2.69 20.67
CA ILE A 128 0.25 1.74 20.71
C ILE A 128 -1.08 2.49 20.57
N ALA A 129 -1.28 3.57 21.32
CA ALA A 129 -2.50 4.38 21.24
C ALA A 129 -2.71 4.92 19.81
N PHE A 130 -1.65 5.46 19.21
CA PHE A 130 -1.68 5.91 17.82
C PHE A 130 -2.02 4.77 16.84
N SER A 131 -1.38 3.61 17.00
CA SER A 131 -1.60 2.44 16.14
C SER A 131 -3.03 1.91 16.24
N VAL A 132 -3.63 1.89 17.44
CA VAL A 132 -5.02 1.47 17.64
C VAL A 132 -6.00 2.42 16.94
N ILE A 133 -5.79 3.73 17.07
CA ILE A 133 -6.62 4.73 16.37
C ILE A 133 -6.51 4.54 14.85
N LEU A 134 -5.28 4.34 14.35
CA LEU A 134 -5.02 4.14 12.94
C LEU A 134 -5.64 2.83 12.40
N LEU A 135 -5.58 1.74 13.18
CA LEU A 135 -6.24 0.47 12.87
C LEU A 135 -7.76 0.62 12.72
N ILE A 136 -8.41 1.38 13.61
CA ILE A 136 -9.85 1.67 13.52
C ILE A 136 -10.17 2.47 12.25
N LEU A 137 -9.35 3.49 11.93
CA LEU A 137 -9.52 4.31 10.74
C LEU A 137 -9.39 3.48 9.46
N ILE A 138 -8.34 2.64 9.39
CA ILE A 138 -8.11 1.75 8.25
C ILE A 138 -9.25 0.74 8.10
N GLY A 139 -9.69 0.11 9.19
CA GLY A 139 -10.85 -0.78 9.16
C GLY A 139 -12.08 -0.10 8.54
N THR A 140 -12.35 1.15 8.94
CA THR A 140 -13.46 1.94 8.41
C THR A 140 -13.31 2.22 6.91
N VAL A 141 -12.11 2.62 6.46
CA VAL A 141 -11.83 2.94 5.05
C VAL A 141 -11.92 1.69 4.16
N PHE A 142 -11.38 0.57 4.61
CA PHE A 142 -11.40 -0.69 3.85
C PHE A 142 -12.77 -1.34 3.77
N MET A 143 -13.70 -1.02 4.69
CA MET A 143 -15.09 -1.44 4.58
C MET A 143 -15.93 -0.49 3.72
N SER A 144 -15.78 0.82 3.91
CA SER A 144 -16.59 1.84 3.23
C SER A 144 -16.19 2.04 1.77
N GLY A 145 -14.91 1.92 1.42
CA GLY A 145 -14.41 2.08 0.06
C GLY A 145 -15.05 1.10 -0.94
N PRO A 146 -14.93 -0.23 -0.73
CA PRO A 146 -15.57 -1.21 -1.60
C PRO A 146 -17.10 -1.07 -1.63
N ALA A 147 -17.73 -0.76 -0.50
CA ALA A 147 -19.18 -0.51 -0.45
C ALA A 147 -19.58 0.64 -1.40
N GLY A 148 -18.82 1.74 -1.38
CA GLY A 148 -19.03 2.86 -2.31
C GLY A 148 -18.81 2.47 -3.77
N LEU A 149 -17.76 1.70 -4.07
CA LEU A 149 -17.53 1.23 -5.44
C LEU A 149 -18.67 0.34 -5.95
N LEU A 150 -19.18 -0.58 -5.12
CA LEU A 150 -20.28 -1.47 -5.48
C LEU A 150 -21.59 -0.73 -5.76
N THR A 151 -21.89 0.33 -5.01
CA THR A 151 -23.07 1.16 -5.31
C THR A 151 -23.01 1.89 -6.64
N ASN A 152 -21.81 2.19 -7.13
CA ASN A 152 -21.61 2.88 -8.40
C ASN A 152 -21.68 1.95 -9.62
N LEU A 153 -21.93 0.65 -9.43
CA LEU A 153 -22.07 -0.32 -10.53
C LEU A 153 -23.44 -0.28 -11.24
N GLY A 154 -24.33 0.64 -10.86
CA GLY A 154 -25.62 0.85 -11.54
C GLY A 154 -26.71 -0.15 -11.14
N PHE A 155 -26.59 -0.79 -9.97
CA PHE A 155 -27.66 -1.63 -9.43
C PHE A 155 -28.87 -0.80 -9.02
N THR A 156 -30.07 -1.40 -9.10
CA THR A 156 -31.35 -0.76 -8.73
C THR A 156 -31.92 -1.36 -7.43
N GLY A 157 -32.77 -0.59 -6.74
CA GLY A 157 -33.44 -1.02 -5.51
C GLY A 157 -32.51 -1.07 -4.29
N LEU A 158 -32.65 -2.10 -3.44
CA LEU A 158 -31.85 -2.28 -2.22
C LEU A 158 -30.33 -2.29 -2.45
N LEU A 159 -29.90 -2.76 -3.62
CA LEU A 159 -28.49 -2.82 -4.02
C LEU A 159 -27.89 -1.45 -4.39
N ALA A 160 -28.71 -0.40 -4.51
CA ALA A 160 -28.23 0.96 -4.77
C ALA A 160 -27.75 1.67 -3.48
N HIS A 161 -28.11 1.16 -2.29
CA HIS A 161 -27.81 1.83 -1.04
C HIS A 161 -26.43 1.42 -0.48
N PRO A 162 -25.55 2.38 -0.13
CA PRO A 162 -24.24 2.09 0.45
C PRO A 162 -24.30 1.26 1.74
N ASN A 163 -25.32 1.54 2.56
CA ASN A 163 -25.52 0.86 3.84
C ASN A 163 -25.79 -0.64 3.68
N PHE A 164 -26.41 -1.06 2.57
CA PHE A 164 -26.63 -2.47 2.29
C PHE A 164 -25.29 -3.20 2.09
N TRP A 165 -24.44 -2.65 1.22
CA TRP A 165 -23.11 -3.22 0.96
C TRP A 165 -22.21 -3.15 2.17
N LEU A 166 -22.24 -2.05 2.93
CA LEU A 166 -21.48 -1.91 4.16
C LEU A 166 -21.90 -2.96 5.21
N ALA A 167 -23.20 -3.19 5.38
CA ALA A 167 -23.70 -4.22 6.30
C ALA A 167 -23.28 -5.63 5.83
N LEU A 168 -23.34 -5.90 4.52
CA LEU A 168 -22.90 -7.17 3.95
C LEU A 168 -21.40 -7.39 4.14
N ILE A 169 -20.58 -6.36 3.90
CA ILE A 169 -19.13 -6.41 4.09
C ILE A 169 -18.81 -6.59 5.58
N LEU A 170 -19.48 -5.86 6.49
CA LEU A 170 -19.29 -6.02 7.93
C LEU A 170 -19.64 -7.45 8.38
N LEU A 171 -20.74 -8.02 7.88
CA LEU A 171 -21.10 -9.40 8.16
C LEU A 171 -20.05 -10.38 7.65
N TYR A 172 -19.51 -10.17 6.45
CA TYR A 172 -18.41 -10.95 5.90
C TYR A 172 -17.15 -10.85 6.76
N TYR A 173 -16.76 -9.65 7.21
CA TYR A 173 -15.60 -9.46 8.09
C TYR A 173 -15.79 -10.16 9.44
N PHE A 174 -16.98 -10.07 10.03
CA PHE A 174 -17.30 -10.80 11.26
C PHE A 174 -17.20 -12.31 11.06
N ALA A 175 -17.75 -12.85 9.97
CA ALA A 175 -17.57 -14.26 9.63
C ALA A 175 -16.08 -14.61 9.43
N ALA A 176 -15.32 -13.72 8.77
CA ALA A 176 -13.89 -13.91 8.54
C ALA A 176 -13.05 -13.92 9.81
N THR A 177 -13.48 -13.24 10.87
CA THR A 177 -12.79 -13.33 12.18
C THR A 177 -13.06 -14.62 12.94
N VAL A 178 -14.18 -15.30 12.67
CA VAL A 178 -14.57 -16.53 13.37
C VAL A 178 -14.02 -17.77 12.65
N PHE A 179 -13.99 -17.74 11.33
CA PHE A 179 -13.43 -18.82 10.54
C PHE A 179 -11.94 -18.58 10.29
N PRO A 180 -11.07 -19.62 10.34
CA PRO A 180 -9.64 -19.50 9.99
C PRO A 180 -9.49 -19.37 8.46
N ILE A 181 -9.95 -18.24 7.95
CA ILE A 181 -9.99 -17.89 6.54
C ILE A 181 -8.58 -17.73 5.96
N ASP A 182 -7.59 -17.46 6.81
CA ASP A 182 -6.18 -17.26 6.48
C ASP A 182 -5.59 -18.44 5.68
N LYS A 183 -5.98 -19.68 6.04
CA LYS A 183 -5.58 -20.90 5.32
C LYS A 183 -6.26 -21.02 3.95
N ILE A 184 -7.46 -20.49 3.77
CA ILE A 184 -8.24 -20.58 2.52
C ILE A 184 -7.84 -19.46 1.55
N ILE A 185 -7.76 -18.21 2.01
CA ILE A 185 -7.51 -17.07 1.13
C ILE A 185 -6.05 -17.04 0.67
N SER A 186 -5.06 -17.53 1.45
CA SER A 186 -3.65 -17.59 1.02
C SER A 186 -3.44 -18.21 -0.38
N ARG A 187 -4.34 -19.13 -0.79
CA ARG A 187 -4.35 -19.73 -2.13
C ARG A 187 -4.96 -18.85 -3.22
N ILE A 188 -5.85 -17.93 -2.85
CA ILE A 188 -6.57 -16.99 -3.72
C ILE A 188 -5.83 -15.64 -3.85
N TYR A 189 -5.04 -15.20 -2.85
CA TYR A 189 -4.24 -13.96 -2.93
C TYR A 189 -3.44 -13.81 -4.25
N PRO A 190 -2.77 -14.88 -4.76
CA PRO A 190 -2.05 -14.77 -6.03
C PRO A 190 -2.92 -14.40 -7.22
N LEU A 191 -4.20 -14.83 -7.24
CA LEU A 191 -5.14 -14.50 -8.31
C LEU A 191 -5.47 -13.01 -8.30
N PHE A 192 -5.79 -12.45 -7.13
CA PHE A 192 -6.10 -11.02 -7.01
C PHE A 192 -4.90 -10.15 -7.38
N GLY A 193 -3.69 -10.54 -6.97
CA GLY A 193 -2.46 -9.84 -7.36
C GLY A 193 -2.23 -9.86 -8.87
N ALA A 194 -2.43 -11.02 -9.50
CA ALA A 194 -2.32 -11.14 -10.95
C ALA A 194 -3.35 -10.27 -11.68
N VAL A 195 -4.61 -10.23 -11.21
CA VAL A 195 -5.65 -9.37 -11.78
C VAL A 195 -5.27 -7.88 -11.70
N LEU A 196 -4.74 -7.43 -10.57
CA LEU A 196 -4.27 -6.04 -10.40
C LEU A 196 -3.12 -5.69 -11.35
N LEU A 197 -2.14 -6.59 -11.50
CA LEU A 197 -1.02 -6.39 -12.42
C LEU A 197 -1.49 -6.36 -13.89
N ILE A 198 -2.37 -7.29 -14.28
CA ILE A 198 -2.95 -7.34 -15.62
C ILE A 198 -3.73 -6.04 -15.89
N MET A 199 -4.52 -5.57 -14.93
CA MET A 199 -5.27 -4.32 -15.06
C MET A 199 -4.33 -3.13 -15.26
N ALA A 200 -3.28 -3.00 -14.45
CA ALA A 200 -2.31 -1.91 -14.57
C ALA A 200 -1.58 -1.93 -15.93
N LEU A 201 -1.09 -3.11 -16.35
CA LEU A 201 -0.43 -3.29 -17.65
C LEU A 201 -1.36 -3.01 -18.82
N SER A 202 -2.63 -3.44 -18.71
CA SER A 202 -3.64 -3.24 -19.76
C SER A 202 -3.98 -1.76 -19.92
N ILE A 203 -4.22 -1.03 -18.82
CA ILE A 203 -4.49 0.41 -18.85
C ILE A 203 -3.28 1.16 -19.40
N GLY A 204 -2.08 0.85 -18.90
CA GLY A 204 -0.83 1.46 -19.37
C GLY A 204 -0.59 1.26 -20.87
N SER A 205 -0.77 0.02 -21.35
CA SER A 205 -0.59 -0.30 -22.78
C SER A 205 -1.66 0.38 -23.65
N MET A 206 -2.91 0.41 -23.18
CA MET A 206 -4.01 1.03 -23.92
C MET A 206 -3.88 2.55 -24.04
N LEU A 207 -3.30 3.21 -23.02
CA LEU A 207 -2.97 4.64 -23.08
C LEU A 207 -1.95 4.96 -24.18
N LEU A 208 -0.96 4.09 -24.38
CA LEU A 208 0.04 4.24 -25.44
C LEU A 208 -0.53 4.01 -26.84
N ILE A 209 -1.40 3.00 -27.00
CA ILE A 209 -1.97 2.62 -28.30
C ILE A 209 -3.03 3.62 -28.77
N LYS A 210 -3.90 4.12 -27.88
CA LYS A 210 -4.97 5.07 -28.25
C LYS A 210 -4.50 6.51 -28.42
N GLY A 211 -3.23 6.82 -28.14
CA GLY A 211 -2.66 8.16 -28.34
C GLY A 211 -3.26 9.21 -27.42
N TYR A 212 -3.66 8.85 -26.19
CA TYR A 212 -4.11 9.84 -25.22
C TYR A 212 -2.94 10.75 -24.85
N GLU A 213 -3.02 12.03 -25.21
CA GLU A 213 -2.00 13.02 -24.86
C GLU A 213 -2.05 13.32 -23.36
N ILE A 214 -1.22 12.62 -22.59
CA ILE A 214 -0.99 12.94 -21.19
C ILE A 214 -0.24 14.29 -21.14
N PRO A 215 -0.78 15.32 -20.48
CA PRO A 215 -0.12 16.63 -20.40
C PRO A 215 1.27 16.50 -19.74
N GLU A 216 2.19 17.37 -20.14
CA GLU A 216 3.53 17.41 -19.55
C GLU A 216 3.50 18.06 -18.15
N ILE A 217 4.54 17.81 -17.35
CA ILE A 217 4.65 18.36 -15.99
C ILE A 217 4.52 19.89 -16.03
N ALA A 218 3.47 20.37 -15.37
CA ALA A 218 3.24 21.79 -15.13
C ALA A 218 3.00 21.98 -13.63
N PHE A 219 3.67 22.97 -13.05
CA PHE A 219 3.55 23.31 -11.63
C PHE A 219 2.29 24.15 -11.33
N ARG A 220 1.18 23.82 -12.00
CA ARG A 220 -0.13 24.44 -11.78
C ARG A 220 -1.12 23.39 -11.29
N SER A 221 -2.02 23.77 -10.39
CA SER A 221 -3.09 22.88 -9.95
C SER A 221 -4.08 22.68 -11.10
N PHE A 222 -4.34 21.42 -11.44
CA PHE A 222 -5.40 21.01 -12.38
C PHE A 222 -6.68 20.61 -11.63
N HIS A 223 -6.69 20.73 -10.30
CA HIS A 223 -7.84 20.33 -9.50
C HIS A 223 -9.06 21.22 -9.80
N PRO A 224 -10.26 20.67 -10.02
CA PRO A 224 -11.46 21.44 -10.34
C PRO A 224 -11.76 22.56 -9.32
N ASP A 225 -11.54 22.27 -8.03
CA ASP A 225 -11.76 23.21 -6.92
C ASP A 225 -10.56 24.14 -6.63
N GLY A 226 -9.51 24.13 -7.46
CA GLY A 226 -8.35 25.03 -7.30
C GLY A 226 -7.51 24.78 -6.04
N LEU A 227 -7.56 23.57 -5.48
CA LEU A 227 -6.88 23.23 -4.23
C LEU A 227 -5.34 23.35 -4.32
N PRO A 228 -4.65 23.62 -3.19
CA PRO A 228 -3.20 23.70 -3.14
C PRO A 228 -2.54 22.39 -3.61
N LEU A 229 -1.60 22.50 -4.55
CA LEU A 229 -0.98 21.34 -5.20
C LEU A 229 -0.23 20.43 -4.21
N TRP A 230 0.78 20.97 -3.52
CA TRP A 230 1.67 20.15 -2.69
C TRP A 230 0.99 19.55 -1.46
N PRO A 231 0.32 20.32 -0.58
CA PRO A 231 -0.31 19.74 0.61
C PRO A 231 -1.31 18.63 0.25
N MET A 232 -2.07 18.82 -0.83
CA MET A 232 -3.05 17.82 -1.23
C MET A 232 -2.39 16.59 -1.85
N LEU A 233 -1.36 16.72 -2.69
CA LEU A 233 -0.66 15.56 -3.25
C LEU A 233 -0.07 14.65 -2.17
N PHE A 234 0.48 15.25 -1.10
CA PHE A 234 0.99 14.50 0.05
C PHE A 234 -0.10 13.70 0.78
N ILE A 235 -1.35 14.17 0.77
CA ILE A 235 -2.48 13.52 1.43
C ILE A 235 -3.17 12.52 0.49
N THR A 236 -3.48 12.92 -0.75
CA THR A 236 -4.28 12.14 -1.70
C THR A 236 -3.53 10.95 -2.26
N ILE A 237 -2.21 11.03 -2.35
CA ILE A 237 -1.33 9.94 -2.82
C ILE A 237 -0.45 9.43 -1.67
N ALA A 238 -0.81 9.68 -0.41
CA ALA A 238 -0.05 9.23 0.75
C ALA A 238 0.17 7.71 0.74
N CYS A 239 -0.92 6.95 0.55
CA CYS A 239 -0.89 5.49 0.63
C CYS A 239 -0.01 4.84 -0.45
N GLY A 240 0.10 5.47 -1.64
CA GLY A 240 0.92 4.96 -2.75
C GLY A 240 2.37 5.47 -2.74
N ALA A 241 2.60 6.68 -2.23
CA ALA A 241 3.92 7.33 -2.25
C ALA A 241 4.73 7.10 -0.97
N VAL A 242 4.09 7.04 0.20
CA VAL A 242 4.78 6.99 1.51
C VAL A 242 4.72 5.59 2.15
N SER A 243 3.91 4.68 1.59
CA SER A 243 3.65 3.32 2.06
C SER A 243 3.10 3.27 3.51
N LEU A 244 1.87 2.80 3.66
CA LEU A 244 1.21 2.68 4.96
C LEU A 244 1.57 1.38 5.70
N SER A 245 2.79 0.85 5.51
CA SER A 245 3.26 -0.39 6.18
C SER A 245 3.53 -0.23 7.67
N LEU A 246 3.21 0.93 8.25
CA LEU A 246 3.37 1.28 9.67
C LEU A 246 2.76 0.28 10.67
N ILE A 247 1.92 -0.66 10.21
CA ILE A 247 1.05 -1.46 11.08
C ILE A 247 1.31 -2.98 10.98
N HIS A 248 1.93 -3.45 9.90
CA HIS A 248 2.05 -4.90 9.61
C HIS A 248 3.48 -5.44 9.60
N ILE A 249 4.42 -4.74 10.24
CA ILE A 249 5.81 -5.18 10.40
C ILE A 249 6.20 -5.21 11.87
#